data_AF-A0A6S7D4F9-F1
#
_entry.id   AF-A0A6S7D4F9-F1
#
_cell.length_a   1.000
_cell.length_b   1.000
_cell.length_c   1.000
_cell.angle_alpha   90.00
_cell.angle_beta   90.00
_cell.angle_gamma   90.00
#
_symmetry.space_group_name_H-M   'P 1'
#
loop_
_entity.id
_entity.type
_entity.pdbx_description
1 polymer ?
#
loop_
_entity_poly.entity_id
_entity_poly.type
_entity_poly.pdbx_seq_one_letter_code
_entity_poly.pdbx_strand_id
1 'polypeptide(L)'
;MFLQPSYKPQQPLVLSDPLDVQKRLYELDPSLDEALLQEANLRGYEARLGATLAHAPTAAGTYHWHEFVAALRQALIPKGWAARDYKNCPWVVSPDERIMLSVITGDIDTGKPEGSPTNQAEKGSVLDEAIQQNQLFSNDADVGSGTQLWVLLYHVERSATGYREIRTELSLPSRFARGKIEGWSERIVLASTPLDPYVGGGIDVTPPAQPIDVPVERRRVG
;
A
#
# COMPACT_ATOMS: atom_id res chain seq x y z
N MET A 1 -7.29 -22.97 43.87
CA MET A 1 -6.05 -22.58 43.16
C MET A 1 -6.42 -22.44 41.69
N PHE A 2 -6.53 -21.23 41.17
CA PHE A 2 -6.89 -20.99 39.77
C PHE A 2 -5.61 -20.96 38.93
N LEU A 3 -5.52 -21.83 37.94
CA LEU A 3 -4.45 -21.80 36.94
C LEU A 3 -4.68 -20.57 36.06
N GLN A 4 -3.80 -19.58 36.15
CA GLN A 4 -3.78 -18.49 35.17
C GLN A 4 -3.06 -18.98 33.91
N PRO A 5 -3.69 -18.90 32.73
CA PRO A 5 -3.00 -19.13 31.46
C PRO A 5 -1.84 -18.14 31.34
N SER A 6 -0.64 -18.64 31.03
CA SER A 6 0.59 -17.85 30.86
C SER A 6 0.68 -17.13 29.51
N TYR A 7 -0.39 -17.12 28.71
CA TYR A 7 -0.39 -16.54 27.37
C TYR A 7 -0.19 -15.03 27.47
N LYS A 8 1.03 -14.58 27.20
CA LYS A 8 1.32 -13.20 26.82
C LYS A 8 1.19 -13.13 25.31
N PRO A 9 0.29 -12.30 24.76
CA PRO A 9 0.32 -12.04 23.33
C PRO A 9 1.72 -11.51 22.99
N GLN A 10 2.37 -12.16 22.02
CA GLN A 10 3.66 -11.71 21.54
C GLN A 10 3.45 -10.35 20.89
N GLN A 11 4.09 -9.32 21.42
CA GLN A 11 4.01 -7.99 20.81
C GLN A 11 4.68 -8.04 19.43
N PRO A 12 4.12 -7.35 18.43
CA PRO A 12 4.73 -7.31 17.11
C PRO A 12 6.12 -6.70 17.20
N LEU A 13 7.07 -7.23 16.41
CA LEU A 13 8.28 -6.48 16.10
C LEU A 13 7.88 -5.27 15.25
N VAL A 14 8.12 -4.05 15.74
CA VAL A 14 7.82 -2.82 15.00
C VAL A 14 9.14 -2.14 14.64
N LEU A 15 9.36 -1.97 13.34
CA LEU A 15 10.51 -1.25 12.79
C LEU A 15 10.02 0.05 12.18
N SER A 16 10.59 1.17 12.62
CA SER A 16 10.27 2.50 12.09
C SER A 16 11.50 3.41 11.99
N ASP A 17 12.65 2.97 12.49
CA ASP A 17 13.91 3.67 12.22
C ASP A 17 14.28 3.46 10.74
N PRO A 18 14.66 4.51 9.99
CA PRO A 18 14.93 4.40 8.56
C PRO A 18 15.99 3.36 8.19
N LEU A 19 17.03 3.17 9.01
CA LEU A 19 18.09 2.19 8.73
C LEU A 19 17.59 0.77 8.98
N ASP A 20 16.82 0.55 10.04
CA ASP A 20 16.21 -0.75 10.32
C ASP A 20 15.18 -1.13 9.27
N VAL A 21 14.36 -0.17 8.82
CA VAL A 21 13.38 -0.34 7.72
C VAL A 21 14.09 -0.73 6.44
N GLN A 22 15.11 0.04 6.01
CA GLN A 22 15.85 -0.25 4.79
C GLN A 22 16.52 -1.62 4.86
N LYS A 23 17.20 -1.92 5.97
CA LYS A 23 17.86 -3.20 6.19
C LYS A 23 16.86 -4.34 6.11
N ARG A 24 15.71 -4.21 6.77
CA ARG A 24 14.71 -5.27 6.82
C ARG A 24 14.05 -5.53 5.48
N LEU A 25 13.71 -4.48 4.72
CA LEU A 25 13.19 -4.63 3.35
C LEU A 25 14.18 -5.37 2.46
N TYR A 26 15.47 -5.05 2.56
CA TYR A 26 16.53 -5.74 1.83
C TYR A 26 16.68 -7.22 2.25
N GLU A 27 16.53 -7.53 3.53
CA GLU A 27 16.53 -8.92 4.04
C GLU A 27 15.33 -9.74 3.54
N LEU A 28 14.17 -9.10 3.34
CA LEU A 28 13.01 -9.74 2.73
C LEU A 28 13.31 -10.10 1.28
N ASP A 29 13.71 -9.12 0.48
CA ASP A 29 14.20 -9.33 -0.88
C ASP A 29 15.02 -8.11 -1.34
N PRO A 30 16.21 -8.29 -1.97
CA PRO A 30 17.06 -7.18 -2.42
C PRO A 30 16.41 -6.21 -3.42
N SER A 31 15.30 -6.60 -4.04
CA SER A 31 14.53 -5.76 -4.96
C SER A 31 13.55 -4.80 -4.28
N LEU A 32 13.28 -5.00 -2.98
CA LEU A 32 12.42 -4.18 -2.15
C LEU A 32 13.23 -3.04 -1.51
N ASP A 33 12.71 -1.84 -1.67
CA ASP A 33 13.17 -0.66 -0.95
C ASP A 33 11.97 0.26 -0.68
N GLU A 34 12.15 1.16 0.29
CA GLU A 34 11.08 2.04 0.76
C GLU A 34 10.56 2.99 -0.34
N ALA A 35 11.47 3.51 -1.17
CA ALA A 35 11.12 4.45 -2.23
C ALA A 35 10.23 3.80 -3.30
N LEU A 36 10.51 2.54 -3.67
CA LEU A 36 9.69 1.76 -4.59
C LEU A 36 8.25 1.59 -4.07
N LEU A 37 8.10 1.24 -2.79
CA LEU A 37 6.79 1.02 -2.18
C LEU A 37 6.00 2.33 -2.05
N GLN A 38 6.68 3.42 -1.68
CA GLN A 38 6.09 4.75 -1.58
C GLN A 38 5.67 5.30 -2.95
N GLU A 39 6.52 5.20 -3.98
CA GLU A 39 6.20 5.64 -5.34
C GLU A 39 4.98 4.88 -5.89
N ALA A 40 4.92 3.56 -5.69
CA ALA A 40 3.76 2.77 -6.10
C ALA A 40 2.47 3.23 -5.38
N ASN A 41 2.56 3.58 -4.09
CA ASN A 41 1.42 4.11 -3.34
C ASN A 41 1.02 5.52 -3.80
N LEU A 42 2.00 6.35 -4.16
CA LEU A 42 1.79 7.69 -4.68
C LEU A 42 1.01 7.66 -6.00
N ARG A 43 1.34 6.74 -6.92
CA ARG A 43 0.54 6.51 -8.15
C ARG A 43 -0.91 6.14 -7.81
N GLY A 44 -1.10 5.30 -6.80
CA GLY A 44 -2.40 5.03 -6.22
C GLY A 44 -3.15 6.30 -5.80
N TYR A 45 -2.48 7.15 -5.02
CA TYR A 45 -3.06 8.41 -4.59
C TYR A 45 -3.36 9.36 -5.76
N GLU A 46 -2.52 9.45 -6.78
CA GLU A 46 -2.81 10.25 -7.97
C GLU A 46 -4.10 9.79 -8.67
N ALA A 47 -4.30 8.48 -8.83
CA ALA A 47 -5.55 7.93 -9.38
C ALA A 47 -6.77 8.23 -8.49
N ARG A 48 -6.59 8.22 -7.16
CA ARG A 48 -7.64 8.60 -6.19
C ARG A 48 -8.20 10.00 -6.48
N LEU A 49 -7.35 10.94 -6.91
CA LEU A 49 -7.73 12.33 -7.19
C LEU A 49 -8.66 12.47 -8.40
N GLY A 50 -8.70 11.47 -9.28
CA GLY A 50 -9.63 11.43 -10.41
C GLY A 50 -11.08 11.16 -10.02
N ALA A 51 -11.35 10.72 -8.78
CA ALA A 51 -12.71 10.51 -8.30
C ALA A 51 -13.43 11.84 -8.03
N THR A 52 -14.64 11.95 -8.56
CA THR A 52 -15.51 13.14 -8.41
C THR A 52 -16.75 12.81 -7.59
N LEU A 53 -17.50 13.84 -7.19
CA LEU A 53 -18.77 13.67 -6.47
C LEU A 53 -19.85 12.92 -7.26
N ALA A 54 -19.71 12.82 -8.59
CA ALA A 54 -20.62 12.07 -9.44
C ALA A 54 -20.37 10.55 -9.41
N HIS A 55 -19.20 10.11 -8.93
CA HIS A 55 -18.86 8.71 -8.84
C HIS A 55 -19.46 8.04 -7.59
N ALA A 56 -19.49 6.71 -7.59
CA ALA A 56 -19.88 5.94 -6.42
C ALA A 56 -18.97 6.28 -5.21
N PRO A 57 -19.48 6.21 -3.96
CA PRO A 57 -18.71 6.58 -2.76
C PRO A 57 -17.37 5.84 -2.60
N THR A 58 -17.25 4.65 -3.17
CA THR A 58 -16.04 3.81 -3.10
C THR A 58 -15.01 4.13 -4.19
N ALA A 59 -15.36 4.92 -5.21
CA ALA A 59 -14.54 5.09 -6.42
C ALA A 59 -13.13 5.57 -6.11
N ALA A 60 -12.97 6.59 -5.25
CA ALA A 60 -11.66 7.09 -4.85
C ALA A 60 -10.76 5.99 -4.27
N GLY A 61 -11.30 5.16 -3.36
CA GLY A 61 -10.57 4.05 -2.76
C GLY A 61 -10.26 2.95 -3.78
N THR A 62 -11.22 2.64 -4.65
CA THR A 62 -11.08 1.65 -5.72
C THR A 62 -10.01 2.06 -6.74
N TYR A 63 -9.99 3.31 -7.19
CA TYR A 63 -8.96 3.82 -8.11
C TYR A 63 -7.58 3.77 -7.47
N HIS A 64 -7.47 4.19 -6.21
CA HIS A 64 -6.22 4.11 -5.46
C HIS A 64 -5.69 2.68 -5.44
N TRP A 65 -6.53 1.75 -5.01
CA TRP A 65 -6.15 0.35 -4.89
C TRP A 65 -5.71 -0.26 -6.23
N HIS A 66 -6.48 -0.03 -7.30
CA HIS A 66 -6.14 -0.57 -8.62
C HIS A 66 -4.81 -0.03 -9.14
N GLU A 67 -4.59 1.28 -9.05
CA GLU A 67 -3.37 1.89 -9.57
C GLU A 67 -2.16 1.53 -8.70
N PHE A 68 -2.31 1.43 -7.38
CA PHE A 68 -1.23 0.97 -6.50
C PHE A 68 -0.81 -0.47 -6.83
N VAL A 69 -1.78 -1.38 -7.01
CA VAL A 69 -1.48 -2.76 -7.43
C VAL A 69 -0.76 -2.78 -8.79
N ALA A 70 -1.21 -1.98 -9.75
CA ALA A 70 -0.60 -1.89 -11.07
C ALA A 70 0.84 -1.35 -11.01
N ALA A 71 1.06 -0.24 -10.31
CA ALA A 71 2.37 0.38 -10.15
C ALA A 71 3.36 -0.54 -9.43
N LEU A 72 2.92 -1.24 -8.38
CA LEU A 72 3.74 -2.22 -7.66
C LEU A 72 4.18 -3.36 -8.60
N ARG A 73 3.26 -3.89 -9.40
CA ARG A 73 3.56 -4.95 -10.39
C ARG A 73 4.53 -4.45 -11.46
N GLN A 74 4.31 -3.25 -11.99
CA GLN A 74 5.20 -2.64 -12.98
C GLN A 74 6.62 -2.45 -12.44
N ALA A 75 6.76 -2.13 -11.15
CA ALA A 75 8.06 -1.95 -10.51
C ALA A 75 8.78 -3.28 -10.21
N LEU A 76 8.06 -4.32 -9.79
CA LEU A 76 8.65 -5.57 -9.31
C LEU A 76 8.79 -6.67 -10.38
N ILE A 77 7.91 -6.73 -11.38
CA ILE A 77 8.01 -7.74 -12.45
C ILE A 77 9.35 -7.67 -13.21
N PRO A 78 9.87 -6.49 -13.59
CA PRO A 78 11.19 -6.39 -14.21
C PRO A 78 12.34 -6.86 -13.30
N LYS A 79 12.11 -6.93 -11.98
CA LYS A 79 13.05 -7.42 -10.97
C LYS A 79 12.91 -8.93 -10.70
N GLY A 80 12.10 -9.63 -11.50
CA GLY A 80 11.91 -11.09 -11.43
C GLY A 80 10.70 -11.55 -10.63
N TRP A 81 9.89 -10.64 -10.08
CA TRP A 81 8.68 -11.02 -9.37
C TRP A 81 7.56 -11.45 -10.33
N ALA A 82 6.62 -12.25 -9.84
CA ALA A 82 5.49 -12.73 -10.62
C ALA A 82 4.16 -12.14 -10.12
N ALA A 83 3.34 -11.63 -11.04
CA ALA A 83 1.93 -11.36 -10.76
C ALA A 83 1.15 -12.67 -10.65
N ARG A 84 0.38 -12.85 -9.57
CA ARG A 84 -0.48 -14.00 -9.33
C ARG A 84 -1.87 -13.52 -8.92
N ASP A 85 -2.89 -13.84 -9.70
CA ASP A 85 -4.28 -13.53 -9.40
C ASP A 85 -4.99 -14.79 -8.90
N TYR A 86 -5.08 -14.96 -7.58
CA TYR A 86 -5.74 -16.13 -6.98
C TYR A 86 -7.08 -15.73 -6.36
N LYS A 87 -8.19 -16.27 -6.86
CA LYS A 87 -9.55 -15.96 -6.38
C LYS A 87 -9.80 -14.44 -6.20
N ASN A 88 -9.40 -13.64 -7.21
CA ASN A 88 -9.46 -12.17 -7.21
C ASN A 88 -8.58 -11.46 -6.16
N CYS A 89 -7.57 -12.13 -5.63
CA CYS A 89 -6.51 -11.51 -4.84
C CYS A 89 -5.31 -11.25 -5.76
N PRO A 90 -5.04 -9.97 -6.13
CA PRO A 90 -3.95 -9.63 -7.01
C PRO A 90 -2.64 -9.58 -6.22
N TRP A 91 -2.01 -10.74 -6.08
CA TRP A 91 -0.74 -10.90 -5.38
C TRP A 91 0.46 -10.63 -6.28
N VAL A 92 1.59 -10.34 -5.65
CA VAL A 92 2.91 -10.21 -6.29
C VAL A 92 3.89 -11.10 -5.51
N VAL A 93 4.49 -12.08 -6.16
CA VAL A 93 5.29 -13.15 -5.52
C VAL A 93 6.76 -13.00 -5.87
N SER A 94 7.64 -13.17 -4.87
CA SER A 94 9.10 -13.05 -5.03
C SER A 94 9.66 -14.14 -5.94
N PRO A 95 10.84 -13.93 -6.56
CA PRO A 95 11.44 -14.91 -7.49
C PRO A 95 11.71 -16.28 -6.86
N ASP A 96 11.98 -16.31 -5.56
CA ASP A 96 12.23 -17.52 -4.77
C ASP A 96 10.98 -18.10 -4.11
N GLU A 97 9.81 -17.51 -4.40
CA GLU A 97 8.49 -17.90 -3.88
C GLU A 97 8.36 -17.87 -2.35
N ARG A 98 9.31 -17.26 -1.62
CA ARG A 98 9.26 -17.14 -0.16
C ARG A 98 8.34 -16.03 0.32
N ILE A 99 8.09 -15.00 -0.50
CA ILE A 99 7.31 -13.82 -0.13
C ILE A 99 6.21 -13.58 -1.15
N MET A 100 5.04 -13.20 -0.63
CA MET A 100 3.90 -12.75 -1.41
C MET A 100 3.37 -11.45 -0.84
N LEU A 101 3.19 -10.43 -1.69
CA LEU A 101 2.66 -9.13 -1.32
C LEU A 101 1.18 -9.01 -1.65
N SER A 102 0.40 -8.46 -0.72
CA SER A 102 -0.99 -8.05 -0.95
C SER A 102 -1.21 -6.59 -0.55
N VAL A 103 -1.73 -5.78 -1.48
CA VAL A 103 -2.07 -4.38 -1.21
C VAL A 103 -3.46 -4.30 -0.57
N ILE A 104 -3.55 -3.72 0.63
CA ILE A 104 -4.79 -3.61 1.38
C ILE A 104 -4.96 -2.20 1.95
N THR A 105 -6.15 -1.62 1.81
CA THR A 105 -6.48 -0.37 2.51
C THR A 105 -6.57 -0.64 4.01
N GLY A 106 -5.73 0.05 4.79
CA GLY A 106 -5.72 0.00 6.24
C GLY A 106 -6.61 1.06 6.88
N ASP A 107 -6.60 1.12 8.20
CA ASP A 107 -7.32 2.11 8.99
C ASP A 107 -6.42 3.26 9.47
N ILE A 108 -6.97 4.11 10.36
CA ILE A 108 -6.30 5.28 10.90
C ILE A 108 -5.02 4.97 11.70
N ASP A 109 -4.76 3.71 12.08
CA ASP A 109 -3.56 3.31 12.80
C ASP A 109 -2.42 2.85 11.89
N THR A 110 -2.70 2.69 10.60
CA THR A 110 -1.72 2.30 9.58
C THR A 110 -0.55 3.29 9.51
N GLY A 111 0.68 2.78 9.57
CA GLY A 111 1.90 3.59 9.52
C GLY A 111 2.16 4.42 10.78
N LYS A 112 1.47 4.14 11.90
CA LYS A 112 1.84 4.66 13.22
C LYS A 112 2.57 3.56 14.00
N PRO A 113 3.82 3.77 14.46
CA PRO A 113 4.57 2.75 15.19
C PRO A 113 3.80 2.20 16.41
N GLU A 114 3.21 3.10 17.21
CA GLU A 114 2.41 2.76 18.40
C GLU A 114 0.95 2.38 18.09
N GLY A 115 0.54 2.39 16.81
CA GLY A 115 -0.82 2.05 16.39
C GLY A 115 -1.09 0.54 16.36
N SER A 116 -2.36 0.16 16.25
CA SER A 116 -2.79 -1.24 16.06
C SER A 116 -3.61 -1.38 14.78
N PRO A 117 -2.97 -1.30 13.60
CA PRO A 117 -3.70 -1.21 12.34
C PRO A 117 -4.47 -2.48 12.00
N THR A 118 -5.56 -2.31 11.26
CA THR A 118 -6.29 -3.39 10.60
C THR A 118 -6.69 -3.01 9.18
N ASN A 119 -7.18 -3.97 8.41
CA ASN A 119 -7.78 -3.71 7.09
C ASN A 119 -9.11 -2.96 7.23
N GLN A 120 -9.34 -1.95 6.39
CA GLN A 120 -10.54 -1.10 6.44
C GLN A 120 -11.83 -1.88 6.13
N ALA A 121 -11.84 -2.66 5.04
CA ALA A 121 -12.98 -3.48 4.64
C ALA A 121 -12.79 -4.92 5.07
N GLU A 122 -13.85 -5.61 5.46
CA GLU A 122 -13.81 -7.05 5.76
C GLU A 122 -13.27 -7.85 4.56
N LYS A 123 -12.50 -8.90 4.85
CA LYS A 123 -11.89 -9.79 3.86
C LYS A 123 -12.38 -11.22 4.04
N GLY A 124 -12.39 -11.97 2.95
CA GLY A 124 -12.88 -13.35 2.92
C GLY A 124 -11.83 -14.39 3.31
N SER A 125 -12.20 -15.67 3.16
CA SER A 125 -11.38 -16.82 3.58
C SER A 125 -10.03 -16.92 2.89
N VAL A 126 -9.88 -16.36 1.68
CA VAL A 126 -8.59 -16.42 0.94
C VAL A 126 -7.46 -15.74 1.72
N LEU A 127 -7.78 -14.61 2.37
CA LEU A 127 -6.80 -13.91 3.21
C LEU A 127 -6.57 -14.68 4.52
N ASP A 128 -7.63 -15.24 5.11
CA ASP A 128 -7.55 -16.06 6.32
C ASP A 128 -6.64 -17.29 6.11
N GLU A 129 -6.90 -18.07 5.05
CA GLU A 129 -6.12 -19.25 4.66
C GLU A 129 -4.63 -18.91 4.51
N ALA A 130 -4.30 -17.81 3.82
CA ALA A 130 -2.92 -17.37 3.64
C ALA A 130 -2.26 -16.93 4.97
N ILE A 131 -3.00 -16.25 5.86
CA ILE A 131 -2.49 -15.85 7.18
C ILE A 131 -2.28 -17.08 8.08
N GLN A 132 -3.15 -18.08 8.02
CA GLN A 132 -2.97 -19.33 8.74
C GLN A 132 -1.70 -20.05 8.29
N GLN A 133 -1.35 -20.02 7.00
CA GLN A 133 -0.08 -20.56 6.52
C GLN A 133 1.13 -19.85 7.12
N ASN A 134 1.11 -18.51 7.26
CA ASN A 134 2.18 -17.77 7.95
C ASN A 134 2.44 -18.29 9.38
N GLN A 135 1.37 -18.65 10.10
CA GLN A 135 1.47 -19.16 11.48
C GLN A 135 2.12 -20.55 11.53
N LEU A 136 1.83 -21.41 10.56
CA LEU A 136 2.43 -22.75 10.49
C LEU A 136 3.95 -22.64 10.28
N PHE A 137 4.40 -21.74 9.40
CA PHE A 137 5.83 -21.51 9.16
C PHE A 137 6.57 -20.83 10.32
N SER A 138 5.85 -20.11 11.20
CA SER A 138 6.45 -19.48 12.37
C SER A 138 6.74 -20.48 13.51
N ASN A 139 6.07 -21.64 13.51
CA ASN A 139 6.17 -22.64 14.59
C ASN A 139 7.06 -23.85 14.25
N ASP A 140 7.32 -24.10 12.97
CA ASP A 140 8.17 -25.21 12.53
C ASP A 140 9.60 -24.71 12.20
N ALA A 141 10.61 -25.39 12.76
CA ALA A 141 12.03 -25.12 12.53
C ALA A 141 12.53 -25.50 11.11
N ASP A 142 11.63 -25.92 10.22
CA ASP A 142 11.93 -26.25 8.83
C ASP A 142 11.75 -25.02 7.94
N VAL A 143 12.71 -24.12 8.07
CA VAL A 143 12.81 -22.85 7.34
C VAL A 143 13.15 -23.15 5.88
N GLY A 144 12.16 -23.47 5.04
CA GLY A 144 12.48 -23.73 3.63
C GLY A 144 11.36 -23.94 2.60
N SER A 145 10.10 -24.18 2.98
CA SER A 145 9.08 -24.63 2.01
C SER A 145 7.80 -23.79 1.91
N GLY A 146 7.73 -22.65 2.60
CA GLY A 146 6.52 -21.83 2.71
C GLY A 146 6.61 -20.44 2.10
N THR A 147 5.53 -20.01 1.43
CA THR A 147 5.34 -18.62 1.00
C THR A 147 4.69 -17.81 2.13
N GLN A 148 5.38 -16.78 2.61
CA GLN A 148 4.82 -15.83 3.57
C GLN A 148 3.99 -14.76 2.87
N LEU A 149 2.74 -14.58 3.31
CA LEU A 149 1.94 -13.43 2.92
C LEU A 149 2.33 -12.21 3.76
N TRP A 150 2.83 -11.19 3.10
CA TRP A 150 3.06 -9.85 3.63
C TRP A 150 2.02 -8.88 3.08
N VAL A 151 1.50 -8.02 3.94
CA VAL A 151 0.46 -7.06 3.57
C VAL A 151 1.06 -5.67 3.49
N LEU A 152 0.94 -5.05 2.32
CA LEU A 152 1.27 -3.65 2.11
C LEU A 152 0.02 -2.83 2.43
N LEU A 153 -0.07 -2.35 3.68
CA LEU A 153 -1.17 -1.53 4.15
C LEU A 153 -0.93 -0.07 3.79
N TYR A 154 -2.00 0.63 3.43
CA TYR A 154 -1.95 2.07 3.25
C TYR A 154 -3.17 2.77 3.82
N HIS A 155 -2.98 4.00 4.28
CA HIS A 155 -4.03 4.90 4.73
C HIS A 155 -3.75 6.31 4.23
N VAL A 156 -4.79 6.98 3.74
CA VAL A 156 -4.68 8.39 3.32
C VAL A 156 -5.30 9.24 4.42
N GLU A 157 -4.45 10.02 5.09
CA GLU A 157 -4.89 10.92 6.16
C GLU A 157 -5.63 12.12 5.57
N ARG A 158 -6.85 12.35 6.07
CA ARG A 158 -7.69 13.49 5.70
C ARG A 158 -7.72 14.49 6.83
N SER A 159 -7.66 15.77 6.49
CA SER A 159 -7.96 16.89 7.38
C SER A 159 -9.26 17.59 6.93
N ALA A 160 -9.67 18.63 7.66
CA ALA A 160 -10.79 19.49 7.26
C ALA A 160 -10.54 20.21 5.92
N THR A 161 -9.28 20.40 5.52
CA THR A 161 -8.88 21.19 4.35
C THR A 161 -8.39 20.34 3.17
N GLY A 162 -8.38 19.01 3.29
CA GLY A 162 -7.94 18.12 2.21
C GLY A 162 -7.24 16.87 2.71
N TYR A 163 -6.33 16.34 1.89
CA TYR A 163 -5.45 15.25 2.28
C TYR A 163 -4.15 15.80 2.86
N ARG A 164 -3.59 15.12 3.87
CA ARG A 164 -2.39 15.58 4.58
C ARG A 164 -1.16 14.73 4.28
N GLU A 165 -1.33 13.42 4.30
CA GLU A 165 -0.25 12.46 4.08
C GLU A 165 -0.80 11.11 3.65
N ILE A 166 0.06 10.34 2.98
CA ILE A 166 -0.14 8.91 2.78
C ILE A 166 0.75 8.18 3.78
N ARG A 167 0.16 7.26 4.53
CA ARG A 167 0.89 6.36 5.44
C ARG A 167 0.89 4.97 4.85
N THR A 168 2.03 4.29 4.92
CA THR A 168 2.24 2.96 4.34
C THR A 168 3.03 2.10 5.32
N GLU A 169 2.68 0.83 5.44
CA GLU A 169 3.50 -0.15 6.14
C GLU A 169 3.48 -1.50 5.42
N LEU A 170 4.59 -2.23 5.49
CA LEU A 170 4.68 -3.61 5.05
C LEU A 170 4.69 -4.50 6.29
N SER A 171 3.62 -5.26 6.50
CA SER A 171 3.38 -5.96 7.77
C SER A 171 3.08 -7.43 7.54
N LEU A 172 3.65 -8.28 8.39
CA LEU A 172 3.44 -9.73 8.41
C LEU A 172 2.28 -10.06 9.35
N PRO A 173 1.07 -10.38 8.84
CA PRO A 173 -0.06 -10.74 9.66
C PRO A 173 0.17 -12.06 10.39
N SER A 174 -0.22 -12.09 11.67
CA SER A 174 -0.14 -13.27 12.53
C SER A 174 -1.50 -13.76 12.98
N ARG A 175 -2.56 -12.96 12.86
CA ARG A 175 -3.90 -13.37 13.30
C ARG A 175 -4.99 -12.73 12.45
N PHE A 176 -5.98 -13.52 12.07
CA PHE A 176 -7.16 -13.09 11.33
C PHE A 176 -8.41 -13.60 12.04
N ALA A 177 -9.41 -12.74 12.21
CA ALA A 177 -10.71 -13.11 12.75
C ALA A 177 -11.78 -12.14 12.26
N ARG A 178 -13.00 -12.64 12.02
CA ARG A 178 -14.16 -11.81 11.66
C ARG A 178 -13.90 -10.88 10.46
N GLY A 179 -13.17 -11.38 9.46
CA GLY A 179 -12.84 -10.61 8.26
C GLY A 179 -11.77 -9.53 8.47
N LYS A 180 -11.14 -9.47 9.65
CA LYS A 180 -10.14 -8.47 10.03
C LYS A 180 -8.82 -9.12 10.43
N ILE A 181 -7.72 -8.47 10.07
CA ILE A 181 -6.41 -8.77 10.63
C ILE A 181 -6.40 -8.18 12.05
N GLU A 182 -6.16 -9.02 13.04
CA GLU A 182 -6.19 -8.64 14.46
C GLU A 182 -4.84 -8.89 15.18
N GLY A 183 -3.78 -9.19 14.41
CA GLY A 183 -2.45 -9.43 14.95
C GLY A 183 -1.38 -9.41 13.87
N TRP A 184 -0.20 -8.94 14.26
CA TRP A 184 0.99 -8.81 13.42
C TRP A 184 2.16 -9.51 14.11
N SER A 185 2.96 -10.27 13.36
CA SER A 185 4.26 -10.76 13.84
C SER A 185 5.31 -9.66 13.72
N GLU A 186 5.24 -8.92 12.61
CA GLU A 186 6.20 -7.88 12.26
C GLU A 186 5.48 -6.74 11.52
N ARG A 187 5.92 -5.50 11.77
CA ARG A 187 5.43 -4.27 11.11
C ARG A 187 6.63 -3.43 10.69
N ILE A 188 6.82 -3.26 9.38
CA ILE A 188 7.83 -2.37 8.80
C ILE A 188 7.10 -1.07 8.41
N VAL A 189 7.18 -0.08 9.30
CA VAL A 189 6.50 1.21 9.15
C VAL A 189 7.36 2.12 8.29
N LEU A 190 6.88 2.46 7.10
CA LEU A 190 7.57 3.38 6.19
C LEU A 190 7.35 4.83 6.65
N ALA A 191 8.26 5.71 6.27
CA ALA A 191 8.07 7.15 6.40
C ALA A 191 6.78 7.59 5.70
N SER A 192 6.08 8.56 6.28
CA SER A 192 4.87 9.08 5.65
C SER A 192 5.22 9.94 4.44
N THR A 193 4.41 9.84 3.40
CA THR A 193 4.52 10.70 2.21
C THR A 193 3.64 11.93 2.46
N PRO A 194 4.22 13.11 2.76
CA PRO A 194 3.42 14.32 2.93
C PRO A 194 2.71 14.65 1.62
N LEU A 195 1.41 14.87 1.71
CA LEU A 195 0.60 15.41 0.65
C LEU A 195 0.48 16.89 0.99
N ASP A 196 1.44 17.67 0.50
CA ASP A 196 1.38 19.12 0.64
C ASP A 196 -0.03 19.55 0.24
N PRO A 197 -0.70 20.47 0.96
CA PRO A 197 -1.83 21.14 0.36
C PRO A 197 -1.29 21.79 -0.89
N TYR A 198 -1.55 21.17 -2.04
CA TYR A 198 -1.89 21.93 -3.22
C TYR A 198 -3.02 22.86 -2.74
N VAL A 199 -2.63 24.03 -2.21
CA VAL A 199 -3.31 25.28 -2.49
C VAL A 199 -3.51 25.17 -3.97
N GLY A 200 -4.74 24.83 -4.36
CA GLY A 200 -5.10 24.63 -5.76
C GLY A 200 -4.40 25.73 -6.49
N GLY A 201 -3.45 25.35 -7.35
CA GLY A 201 -2.76 26.30 -8.18
C GLY A 201 -3.88 27.15 -8.71
N GLY A 202 -3.88 28.41 -8.28
CA GLY A 202 -4.62 29.41 -9.00
C GLY A 202 -4.10 29.22 -10.40
N ILE A 203 -4.89 28.57 -11.24
CA ILE A 203 -5.15 29.16 -12.53
C ILE A 203 -5.56 30.59 -12.17
N ASP A 204 -4.55 31.45 -12.04
CA ASP A 204 -4.65 32.78 -12.58
C ASP A 204 -4.97 32.50 -14.05
N VAL A 205 -6.26 32.33 -14.31
CA VAL A 205 -6.80 32.54 -15.63
C VAL A 205 -6.62 34.03 -15.79
N THR A 206 -5.38 34.46 -16.07
CA THR A 206 -5.19 35.74 -16.73
C THR A 206 -6.08 35.60 -17.95
N PRO A 207 -7.16 36.40 -18.07
CA PRO A 207 -7.98 36.36 -19.27
C PRO A 207 -7.02 36.44 -20.44
N PRO A 208 -7.17 35.61 -21.49
CA PRO A 208 -6.26 35.66 -22.62
C PRO A 208 -6.13 37.12 -23.03
N ALA A 209 -4.88 37.63 -22.98
CA ALA A 209 -4.59 38.94 -23.53
C ALA A 209 -5.16 38.96 -24.95
N GLN A 210 -5.81 40.08 -25.26
CA GLN A 210 -6.66 40.34 -26.42
C GLN A 210 -6.33 39.51 -27.68
N PRO A 211 -7.35 39.10 -28.46
CA PRO A 211 -7.16 38.24 -29.63
C PRO A 211 -6.03 38.75 -30.52
N ILE A 212 -5.01 37.91 -30.67
CA ILE A 212 -3.87 38.17 -31.55
C ILE A 212 -4.39 38.03 -32.97
N ASP A 213 -4.45 39.16 -33.68
CA ASP A 213 -4.81 39.19 -35.10
C ASP A 213 -3.58 38.75 -35.91
N VAL A 214 -3.56 37.48 -36.32
CA VAL A 214 -2.50 36.93 -37.16
C VAL A 214 -2.88 37.14 -38.62
N PRO A 215 -2.22 38.05 -39.37
CA PRO A 215 -2.51 38.23 -40.78
C PRO A 215 -2.09 36.97 -41.57
N VAL A 216 -3.07 36.29 -42.15
CA VAL A 216 -2.84 35.14 -43.02
C VAL A 216 -2.65 35.64 -44.46
N GLU A 217 -1.40 35.68 -44.92
CA GLU A 217 -1.14 35.80 -46.36
C GLU A 217 -1.37 34.44 -47.05
N ARG A 218 -2.39 34.39 -47.91
CA ARG A 218 -2.63 33.22 -48.76
C ARG A 218 -1.55 33.15 -49.84
N ARG A 219 -0.63 32.19 -49.72
CA ARG A 219 0.28 31.82 -50.81
C ARG A 219 -0.56 31.31 -51.99
N ARG A 220 -0.68 32.12 -53.05
CA ARG A 220 -1.19 31.63 -54.34
C ARG A 220 -0.15 30.69 -54.92
N VAL A 221 -0.51 29.43 -55.06
CA VAL A 221 0.24 28.47 -55.87
C VAL A 221 -0.09 28.79 -57.32
N GLY A 222 0.91 29.28 -58.06
CA GLY A 222 0.88 29.37 -59.52
C GLY A 222 1.46 28.11 -60.14
#